data_AF-A0A6S6FWD9-F1
#
_entry.id   AF-A0A6S6FWD9-F1
#
_cell.length_a   1.000
_cell.length_b   1.000
_cell.length_c   1.000
_cell.angle_alpha   90.00
_cell.angle_beta   90.00
_cell.angle_gamma   90.00
#
_symmetry.space_group_name_H-M   'P 1'
#
loop_
_entity.id
_entity.type
_entity.pdbx_description
1 polymer ?
#
loop_
_entity_poly.entity_id
_entity_poly.type
_entity_poly.pdbx_seq_one_letter_code
_entity_poly.pdbx_strand_id
1 'polypeptide(L)' 'MNVIKNWEAKRSSAGITITGKNVAGEDVKIAGCAKIVAGSPHPTVVDKHGDRHQLA' A
#
# COMPACT_ATOMS: atom_id res chain seq x y z
N MET A 1 -5.58 1.34 11.03
CA MET A 1 -4.71 0.71 10.01
C MET A 1 -5.59 0.37 8.83
N ASN A 2 -5.34 0.96 7.66
CA ASN A 2 -6.18 0.75 6.49
C ASN A 2 -5.79 -0.55 5.78
N VAL A 3 -6.79 -1.32 5.35
CA VAL A 3 -6.58 -2.54 4.57
C VAL A 3 -6.85 -2.22 3.11
N ILE A 4 -5.87 -2.51 2.25
CA ILE A 4 -5.93 -2.34 0.81
C ILE A 4 -6.06 -3.72 0.17
N LYS A 5 -7.21 -3.96 -0.46
CA LYS A 5 -7.54 -5.21 -1.16
C LYS A 5 -7.24 -5.09 -2.65
N ASN A 6 -7.08 -6.24 -3.31
CA ASN A 6 -6.85 -6.34 -4.76
C ASN A 6 -5.74 -5.39 -5.22
N TRP A 7 -4.68 -5.33 -4.43
CA TRP A 7 -3.64 -4.35 -4.61
C TRP A 7 -2.67 -4.76 -5.72
N GLU A 8 -2.11 -3.78 -6.39
CA GLU A 8 -0.99 -3.96 -7.32
C GLU A 8 0.15 -3.01 -6.93
N ALA A 9 1.39 -3.44 -7.18
CA ALA A 9 2.56 -2.60 -6.98
C ALA A 9 3.18 -2.26 -8.33
N LYS A 10 3.29 -0.96 -8.60
CA LYS A 10 3.97 -0.45 -9.79
C LYS A 10 5.11 0.46 -9.39
N ARG A 11 6.31 0.18 -9.91
CA ARG A 11 7.43 1.11 -9.79
C ARG A 11 7.21 2.27 -10.77
N SER A 12 7.33 3.50 -10.28
CA SER A 12 7.28 4.71 -11.09
C SER A 12 8.43 5.61 -10.69
N SER A 13 9.32 5.90 -11.64
CA SER A 13 10.50 6.77 -11.43
C SER A 13 11.27 6.34 -10.16
N ALA A 14 11.30 7.20 -9.14
CA ALA A 14 12.06 7.07 -7.92
C ALA A 14 11.37 6.26 -6.79
N GLY A 15 10.18 5.70 -7.00
CA GLY A 15 9.45 5.03 -5.91
C GLY A 15 8.48 3.93 -6.35
N ILE A 16 7.94 3.23 -5.36
CA ILE A 16 6.85 2.26 -5.54
C ILE A 16 5.52 2.99 -5.30
N THR A 17 4.57 2.77 -6.20
CA THR A 17 3.17 3.14 -6.04
C THR A 17 2.35 1.88 -5.84
N ILE A 18 1.46 1.90 -4.85
CA ILE A 18 0.47 0.84 -4.63
C ILE A 18 -0.90 1.38 -5.00
N THR A 19 -1.65 0.63 -5.79
CA THR A 19 -3.06 0.90 -6.11
C THR A 19 -3.91 -0.27 -5.63
N GLY A 20 -5.15 -0.03 -5.24
CA GLY A 20 -6.07 -1.08 -4.78
C GLY A 20 -7.38 -0.47 -4.27
N LYS A 21 -8.15 -1.23 -3.48
CA LYS A 21 -9.42 -0.78 -2.89
C LYS A 21 -9.41 -0.82 -1.38
N ASN A 22 -10.01 0.17 -0.72
CA ASN A 22 -10.21 0.15 0.73
C ASN A 22 -11.34 -0.82 1.14
N VAL A 23 -11.61 -0.90 2.44
CA VAL A 23 -12.71 -1.73 3.00
C VAL A 23 -14.10 -1.30 2.54
N ALA A 24 -14.27 -0.05 2.13
CA ALA A 24 -15.52 0.49 1.58
C ALA A 24 -15.64 0.25 0.05
N GLY A 25 -14.63 -0.33 -0.59
CA GLY A 25 -14.59 -0.59 -2.04
C GLY A 25 -14.11 0.60 -2.89
N GLU A 26 -13.70 1.69 -2.26
CA GLU A 26 -13.20 2.90 -2.91
C GLU A 26 -11.75 2.70 -3.36
N ASP A 27 -11.39 3.30 -4.49
CA ASP A 27 -10.04 3.21 -5.03
C ASP A 27 -9.04 4.00 -4.17
N VAL A 28 -7.91 3.35 -3.84
CA VAL A 28 -6.81 3.92 -3.08
C VAL A 28 -5.54 3.90 -3.91
N LYS A 29 -4.79 4.98 -3.84
CA LYS A 29 -3.46 5.12 -4.44
C LYS A 29 -2.46 5.62 -3.40
N ILE A 30 -1.49 4.78 -3.06
CA ILE A 30 -0.38 5.10 -2.17
C ILE A 30 0.85 5.38 -3.04
N ALA A 31 1.19 6.65 -3.22
CA ALA A 31 2.36 7.06 -4.00
C ALA A 31 3.57 7.33 -3.11
N GLY A 32 4.76 6.91 -3.57
CA GLY A 32 6.00 7.14 -2.83
C GLY A 32 6.09 6.29 -1.56
N CYS A 33 5.89 4.97 -1.70
CA CYS A 33 6.06 4.04 -0.60
C CYS A 33 7.49 4.13 -0.07
N ALA A 34 7.64 4.49 1.21
CA ALA A 34 8.94 4.64 1.86
C ALA A 34 9.56 3.27 2.15
N LYS A 35 8.73 2.30 2.56
CA LYS A 35 9.16 0.90 2.73
C LYS A 35 7.98 -0.07 2.68
N ILE A 36 8.28 -1.32 2.34
CA ILE A 36 7.36 -2.46 2.44
C ILE A 36 7.95 -3.42 3.47
N VAL A 37 7.16 -3.76 4.48
CA VAL A 37 7.52 -4.69 5.54
C VAL A 37 6.81 -6.01 5.27
N ALA A 38 7.58 -7.08 5.15
CA ALA A 38 7.03 -8.43 5.08
C ALA A 38 6.24 -8.69 6.38
N GLY A 39 5.01 -9.15 6.24
CA GLY A 39 4.13 -9.50 7.36
C GLY A 39 3.42 -10.81 7.06
N SER A 40 3.21 -11.62 8.09
CA SER A 40 2.39 -12.83 8.01
C SER A 40 1.01 -12.54 8.59
N PRO A 41 -0.10 -12.82 7.89
CA PRO A 41 -0.19 -13.38 6.53
C PRO A 41 -0.02 -12.35 5.40
N HIS A 42 -0.01 -11.05 5.71
CA HIS A 42 -0.07 -9.97 4.73
C HIS A 42 1.02 -8.91 4.94
N PRO A 43 1.67 -8.40 3.88
CA PRO A 43 2.65 -7.33 3.98
C PRO A 43 2.02 -5.99 4.39
N THR A 44 2.85 -5.09 4.90
CA THR A 44 2.46 -3.72 5.29
C THR A 44 3.31 -2.69 4.56
N VAL A 45 2.66 -1.73 3.93
CA VAL A 45 3.29 -0.56 3.33
C VAL A 45 3.32 0.57 4.33
N VAL A 46 4.45 1.27 4.38
CA VAL A 46 4.57 2.56 5.05
C VAL A 46 4.80 3.61 3.99
N ASP A 47 3.93 4.62 3.91
CA ASP A 47 4.06 5.70 2.95
C ASP A 47 5.04 6.79 3.42
N LYS A 48 5.24 7.81 2.59
CA LYS A 48 6.15 8.93 2.87
C LYS A 48 5.75 9.79 4.08
N HIS A 49 4.49 9.72 4.52
CA HIS A 49 3.99 10.43 5.70
C HIS A 49 4.12 9.60 6.98
N GLY A 50 4.49 8.32 6.84
CA GLY A 50 4.61 7.37 7.94
C GLY A 50 3.32 6.58 8.18
N ASP A 51 2.28 6.77 7.36
CA ASP A 51 1.03 6.04 7.52
C ASP A 51 1.20 4.58 7.11
N ARG A 52 0.52 3.69 7.84
CA ARG A 52 0.64 2.24 7.68
C ARG A 52 -0.60 1.66 7.04
N HIS A 53 -0.40 0.92 5.95
CA HIS A 53 -1.44 0.29 5.14
C HIS A 53 -1.14 -1.20 4.99
N GLN A 54 -2.07 -2.05 5.40
CA GLN A 54 -1.95 -3.51 5.24
C GLN A 54 -2.43 -3.91 3.84
N LEU A 55 -1.67 -4.75 3.16
CA LEU A 55 -1.95 -5.22 1.81
C LEU A 55 -2.56 -6.62 1.85
N ALA A 56 -3.89 -6.73 1.74
CA ALA A 56 -4.64 -7.97 1.89
C ALA A 56 -5.16 -8.53 0.57
#